data_AF-A0A9E5M368-F1
#
_entry.id   AF-A0A9E5M368-F1
#
_cell.length_a   1.000
_cell.length_b   1.000
_cell.length_c   1.000
_cell.angle_alpha   90.00
_cell.angle_beta   90.00
_cell.angle_gamma   90.00
#
_symmetry.space_group_name_H-M   'P 1'
#
loop_
_entity.id
_entity.type
_entity.pdbx_description
1 polymer ?
#
loop_
_entity_poly.entity_id
_entity_poly.type
_entity_poly.pdbx_seq_one_letter_code
_entity_poly.pdbx_strand_id
1 'polypeptide(L)'
;AALVPGLEDAIQSAEKAGAIGAFLSGAGPTVMAMCLKSENAIGQAMSKALQKAGLESVDVKVLHADNGGVQVVRFLPSAAREARC
;
A
#
# COMPACT_ATOMS: atom_id res chain seq x y z
N ALA A 1 19.13 -10.74 -11.52
CA ALA A 1 17.67 -10.84 -11.29
C ALA A 1 17.17 -9.48 -10.83
N ALA A 2 16.04 -8.98 -11.33
CA ALA A 2 15.41 -7.76 -10.80
C ALA A 2 14.79 -8.05 -9.43
N LEU A 3 14.95 -7.16 -8.45
CA LEU A 3 14.45 -7.35 -7.08
C LEU A 3 12.92 -7.49 -7.03
N VAL A 4 12.20 -6.79 -7.92
CA VAL A 4 10.75 -6.91 -8.09
C VAL A 4 10.46 -6.88 -9.60
N PRO A 5 9.88 -7.94 -10.19
CA PRO A 5 9.43 -7.92 -11.58
C PRO A 5 8.43 -6.78 -11.81
N GLY A 6 8.66 -5.95 -12.83
CA GLY A 6 7.77 -4.84 -13.17
C GLY A 6 7.86 -3.60 -12.26
N LEU A 7 8.90 -3.46 -11.45
CA LEU A 7 9.07 -2.32 -10.55
C LEU A 7 9.01 -0.96 -11.26
N GLU A 8 9.78 -0.79 -12.33
CA GLU A 8 9.85 0.48 -13.09
C GLU A 8 8.49 0.82 -13.72
N ASP A 9 7.83 -0.17 -14.31
CA ASP A 9 6.48 -0.01 -14.88
C ASP A 9 5.45 0.35 -13.80
N ALA A 10 5.53 -0.27 -12.62
CA ALA A 10 4.67 0.05 -11.50
C ALA A 10 4.86 1.50 -11.04
N ILE A 11 6.11 1.96 -10.89
CA ILE A 11 6.44 3.35 -10.53
C ILE A 11 5.89 4.32 -11.57
N GLN A 12 6.19 4.10 -12.86
CA GLN A 12 5.70 4.98 -13.93
C GLN A 12 4.17 5.00 -14.00
N SER A 13 3.52 3.85 -13.80
CA SER A 13 2.05 3.77 -13.83
C SER A 13 1.41 4.53 -12.66
N ALA A 14 2.04 4.51 -11.48
CA ALA A 14 1.59 5.27 -10.32
C ALA A 14 1.65 6.78 -10.58
N GLU A 15 2.77 7.26 -11.10
CA GLU A 15 2.97 8.68 -11.41
C GLU A 15 1.99 9.16 -12.49
N LYS A 16 1.80 8.38 -13.57
CA LYS A 16 0.79 8.65 -14.60
C LYS A 16 -0.65 8.68 -14.04
N ALA A 17 -0.93 7.89 -13.02
CA ALA A 17 -2.23 7.86 -12.33
C ALA A 17 -2.40 8.99 -11.30
N GLY A 18 -1.39 9.84 -11.10
CA GLY A 18 -1.46 11.01 -10.24
C GLY A 18 -0.75 10.87 -8.88
N ALA A 19 0.11 9.86 -8.70
CA ALA A 19 1.00 9.82 -7.54
C ALA A 19 1.99 10.99 -7.56
N ILE A 20 2.36 11.47 -6.36
CA ILE A 20 3.45 12.44 -6.18
C ILE A 20 4.80 11.77 -6.50
N GLY A 21 4.92 10.50 -6.17
CA GLY A 21 6.06 9.66 -6.48
C GLY A 21 5.83 8.22 -6.02
N ALA A 22 6.60 7.29 -6.53
CA ALA A 22 6.54 5.88 -6.15
C ALA A 22 7.95 5.26 -6.07
N PHE A 23 8.11 4.26 -5.22
CA PHE A 23 9.41 3.67 -4.90
C PHE A 23 9.29 2.25 -4.32
N LEU A 24 10.40 1.52 -4.29
CA LEU A 24 10.50 0.26 -3.57
C LEU A 24 10.46 0.51 -2.05
N SER A 25 9.51 -0.09 -1.35
CA SER A 25 9.40 0.02 0.10
C SER A 25 10.42 -0.88 0.79
N GLY A 26 11.48 -0.29 1.34
CA GLY A 26 12.57 -1.02 2.00
C GLY A 26 13.36 -1.88 1.00
N ALA A 27 13.62 -3.14 1.36
CA ALA A 27 14.29 -4.10 0.46
C ALA A 27 13.34 -4.77 -0.56
N GLY A 28 12.04 -4.49 -0.49
CA GLY A 28 11.01 -5.16 -1.31
C GLY A 28 10.39 -6.40 -0.66
N PRO A 29 9.40 -7.04 -1.32
CA PRO A 29 8.95 -6.78 -2.70
C PRO A 29 7.88 -5.68 -2.84
N THR A 30 7.46 -5.06 -1.75
CA THR A 30 6.39 -4.05 -1.78
C THR A 30 6.82 -2.80 -2.53
N VAL A 31 5.97 -2.32 -3.43
CA VAL A 31 6.09 -1.01 -4.09
C VAL A 31 5.09 -0.06 -3.43
N MET A 32 5.54 1.15 -3.09
CA MET A 32 4.73 2.17 -2.43
C MET A 32 4.61 3.39 -3.34
N ALA A 33 3.44 4.03 -3.31
CA ALA A 33 3.22 5.32 -3.94
C ALA A 33 2.68 6.32 -2.91
N MET A 34 3.19 7.55 -2.97
CA MET A 34 2.66 8.67 -2.18
C MET A 34 1.66 9.46 -3.02
N CYS A 35 0.51 9.79 -2.43
CA CYS A 35 -0.51 10.57 -3.10
C CYS A 35 -1.34 11.39 -2.09
N LEU A 36 -2.01 12.42 -2.58
CA LEU A 36 -2.99 13.19 -1.81
C LEU A 36 -4.43 12.83 -2.17
N LYS A 37 -4.62 12.11 -3.28
CA LYS A 37 -5.91 11.71 -3.85
C LYS A 37 -5.69 10.58 -4.86
N SER A 38 -6.77 9.97 -5.33
CA SER A 38 -6.76 8.95 -6.39
C SER A 38 -6.09 7.63 -5.98
N GLU A 39 -6.04 7.32 -4.68
CA GLU A 39 -5.40 6.12 -4.11
C GLU A 39 -5.86 4.82 -4.79
N ASN A 40 -7.16 4.70 -5.08
CA ASN A 40 -7.72 3.53 -5.76
C ASN A 40 -7.22 3.39 -7.21
N ALA A 41 -7.18 4.51 -7.95
CA ALA A 41 -6.73 4.50 -9.35
C ALA A 41 -5.23 4.21 -9.44
N ILE A 42 -4.44 4.79 -8.54
CA ILE A 42 -3.00 4.57 -8.43
C ILE A 42 -2.71 3.10 -8.09
N GLY A 43 -3.37 2.57 -7.06
CA GLY A 43 -3.21 1.17 -6.66
C GLY A 43 -3.59 0.18 -7.76
N GLN A 44 -4.67 0.43 -8.49
CA GLN A 44 -5.06 -0.37 -9.65
C GLN A 44 -4.04 -0.30 -10.79
N ALA A 45 -3.49 0.88 -11.08
CA ALA A 45 -2.48 1.05 -12.13
C ALA A 45 -1.21 0.25 -11.80
N MET A 46 -0.72 0.38 -10.57
CA MET A 46 0.44 -0.37 -10.06
C MET A 46 0.18 -1.88 -10.09
N SER A 47 -0.98 -2.33 -9.60
CA SER A 47 -1.35 -3.75 -9.58
C SER A 47 -1.35 -4.35 -10.98
N LYS A 48 -1.94 -3.66 -11.97
CA LYS A 48 -1.93 -4.11 -13.37
C LYS A 48 -0.53 -4.20 -13.96
N ALA A 49 0.34 -3.23 -13.65
CA ALA A 49 1.74 -3.24 -14.13
C ALA A 49 2.50 -4.46 -13.57
N LEU A 50 2.35 -4.72 -12.27
CA LEU A 50 2.97 -5.86 -11.60
C LEU A 50 2.43 -7.21 -12.11
N GLN A 51 1.11 -7.32 -12.31
CA GLN A 51 0.48 -8.52 -12.87
C GLN A 51 0.96 -8.80 -14.30
N LYS A 52 1.10 -7.76 -15.13
CA LYS A 52 1.66 -7.88 -16.49
C LYS A 52 3.10 -8.39 -16.48
N ALA A 53 3.86 -8.10 -15.43
CA ALA A 53 5.22 -8.60 -15.22
C ALA A 53 5.27 -10.05 -14.67
N GLY A 54 4.12 -10.71 -14.51
CA GLY A 54 4.02 -12.12 -14.12
C GLY A 54 3.73 -12.36 -12.62
N LEU A 55 3.40 -11.33 -11.86
CA LEU A 55 2.98 -11.49 -10.45
C LEU A 55 1.50 -11.87 -10.38
N GLU A 56 1.21 -13.13 -10.06
CA GLU A 56 -0.17 -13.67 -10.07
C GLU A 56 -1.08 -13.05 -9.00
N SER A 57 -0.51 -12.70 -7.84
CA SER A 57 -1.24 -12.14 -6.69
C SER A 57 -0.63 -10.82 -6.26
N VAL A 58 -1.41 -9.74 -6.36
CA VAL A 58 -0.99 -8.39 -5.94
C VAL A 58 -2.05 -7.77 -5.05
N ASP A 59 -1.73 -7.63 -3.77
CA ASP A 59 -2.59 -6.95 -2.80
C ASP A 59 -2.29 -5.45 -2.76
N VAL A 60 -3.34 -4.64 -2.77
CA VAL A 60 -3.26 -3.19 -2.65
C VAL A 60 -3.79 -2.77 -1.28
N LYS A 61 -2.98 -2.02 -0.52
CA LYS A 61 -3.39 -1.42 0.75
C LYS A 61 -3.23 0.09 0.69
N VAL A 62 -4.32 0.80 0.96
CA VAL A 62 -4.28 2.25 1.20
C VAL A 62 -3.91 2.47 2.66
N LEU A 63 -2.85 3.23 2.88
CA LEU A 63 -2.30 3.50 4.21
C LEU A 63 -2.19 5.00 4.43
N HIS A 64 -2.24 5.41 5.71
CA HIS A 64 -1.90 6.76 6.14
C HIS A 64 -0.60 6.73 6.92
N ALA A 65 0.13 7.85 6.91
CA ALA A 65 1.28 8.02 7.78
C ALA A 65 0.82 7.86 9.24
N ASP A 66 1.42 6.91 9.96
CA ASP A 66 1.17 6.74 11.38
C ASP A 66 1.95 7.80 12.14
N ASN A 67 1.22 8.77 12.70
CA ASN A 67 1.77 9.82 13.55
C ASN A 67 1.61 9.52 15.04
N GLY A 68 1.03 8.36 15.41
CA GLY A 68 0.80 7.95 16.79
C GLY A 68 1.93 7.11 17.39
N GLY A 69 2.75 6.46 16.54
CA GLY A 69 3.86 5.62 16.98
C GLY A 69 3.41 4.48 17.90
N VAL A 70 4.27 4.09 18.85
CA VAL A 70 3.94 3.00 19.78
C VAL A 70 2.82 3.39 20.75
N GLN A 71 1.80 2.54 20.84
CA GLN A 71 0.65 2.73 21.74
C GLN A 71 0.45 1.47 22.61
N VAL A 72 0.41 1.64 23.93
CA VAL A 72 0.11 0.54 24.86
C VAL A 72 -1.40 0.47 25.05
N VAL A 73 -2.05 -0.45 24.34
CA VAL A 73 -3.50 -0.65 24.43
C VAL A 73 -3.83 -1.78 25.40
N ARG A 74 -4.79 -1.54 26.31
CA ARG A 74 -5.39 -2.62 27.11
C ARG A 74 -6.40 -3.36 26.24
N PHE A 75 -6.14 -4.63 25.98
CA PHE A 75 -7.12 -5.49 25.34
C PHE A 75 -8.21 -5.86 26.36
N LEU A 76 -9.42 -5.31 26.18
CA LEU A 76 -10.61 -5.80 26.89
C LEU A 76 -11.34 -6.80 25.98
N PRO A 77 -11.73 -7.98 26.49
CA PRO A 77 -12.55 -8.93 25.73
C PRO A 77 -13.85 -8.29 25.25
N SER A 78 -14.34 -8.73 24.08
CA SER A 78 -15.51 -8.15 23.39
C SER A 78 -16.75 -8.00 24.29
N ALA A 79 -16.95 -8.91 25.25
CA ALA A 79 -18.09 -8.88 26.19
C ALA A 79 -18.15 -7.62 27.09
N ALA A 80 -17.04 -6.90 27.28
CA ALA A 80 -17.01 -5.68 28.09
C ALA A 80 -17.30 -4.39 27.29
N ARG A 81 -17.52 -4.47 25.97
CA ARG A 81 -17.84 -3.30 25.13
C ARG A 81 -19.32 -2.90 25.16
N GLU A 82 -20.22 -3.84 25.40
CA GLU A 82 -21.68 -3.62 25.36
C GLU A 82 -22.25 -2.99 26.65
N ALA A 83 -21.53 -3.04 27.77
CA ALA A 83 -21.99 -2.51 29.07
C ALA A 83 -21.74 -0.99 29.24
N ARG A 84 -21.56 -0.24 28.15
CA ARG A 84 -21.40 1.23 28.15
C ARG A 84 -22.48 1.94 27.32
N CYS A 85 -23.73 1.49 27.46
CA CYS A 85 -24.94 2.26 27.18
C CYS A 85 -25.65 2.59 28.49
#